data_AF-A0A7Z3C4N2-F1
#
_entry.id   AF-A0A7Z3C4N2-F1
#
_cell.length_a   1.000
_cell.length_b   1.000
_cell.length_c   1.000
_cell.angle_alpha   90.00
_cell.angle_beta   90.00
_cell.angle_gamma   90.00
#
_symmetry.space_group_name_H-M   'P 1'
#
loop_
_entity.id
_entity.type
_entity.pdbx_description
1 polymer ?
#
loop_
_entity_poly.entity_id
_entity_poly.type
_entity_poly.pdbx_seq_one_letter_code
_entity_poly.pdbx_strand_id
1 'polypeptide(L)'
;MDDKVVTEFTISYDAKGQLAHHQISAKDLGSAILGMDELITKSAKIVSNGSSEANLSVVAPAKKGSLEIIYSIFADPLTTNTVLKSIGIIGGAAVAASASAIGIIDRIKDKKIEKVVINARKKTAVITVDGKEIETSSDVAQLVSSKEIRQALHKVIQGPLQGKDSPKVSFRAQGSITTLQEAEIVNFKPIKADLTEKVNVDSFRKNIQFTKLNFKGKRGWSIASKDGFEATVTIQDEEFMLKVADNEEAFLKDKFYMVKIEKKEIVDLSGTRTTYAIVKVYGEVN
;
A
#
# COMPACT_ATOMS: atom_id res chain seq x y z
N MET A 1 2.99 21.33 -20.21
CA MET A 1 1.75 20.71 -20.72
C MET A 1 1.73 19.32 -20.13
N ASP A 2 0.80 19.06 -19.21
CA ASP A 2 0.63 17.75 -18.59
C ASP A 2 -0.05 16.84 -19.61
N ASP A 3 0.73 15.99 -20.29
CA ASP A 3 0.18 15.01 -21.22
C ASP A 3 -0.58 13.93 -20.42
N LYS A 4 -1.87 14.17 -20.22
CA LYS A 4 -2.82 13.14 -19.80
C LYS A 4 -3.02 12.18 -20.98
N VAL A 5 -2.80 10.89 -20.74
CA VAL A 5 -2.90 9.85 -21.77
C VAL A 5 -4.14 9.01 -21.49
N VAL A 6 -4.83 8.62 -22.56
CA VAL A 6 -5.96 7.70 -22.50
C VAL A 6 -5.42 6.27 -22.53
N THR A 7 -5.68 5.49 -21.49
CA THR A 7 -5.33 4.05 -21.46
C THR A 7 -6.59 3.21 -21.36
N GLU A 8 -6.76 2.28 -22.30
CA GLU A 8 -7.90 1.37 -22.33
C GLU A 8 -7.61 0.02 -21.67
N PHE A 9 -8.59 -0.49 -20.93
CA PHE A 9 -8.60 -1.85 -20.42
C PHE A 9 -10.02 -2.43 -20.45
N THR A 10 -10.14 -3.76 -20.43
CA THR A 10 -11.41 -4.47 -20.51
C THR A 10 -11.59 -5.36 -19.29
N ILE A 11 -12.80 -5.39 -18.74
CA ILE A 11 -13.24 -6.45 -17.82
C ILE A 11 -14.26 -7.32 -18.55
N SER A 12 -14.20 -8.63 -18.33
CA SER A 12 -15.17 -9.61 -18.83
C SER A 12 -15.67 -10.45 -17.67
N TYR A 13 -17.00 -10.61 -17.62
CA TYR A 13 -17.70 -11.49 -16.68
C TYR A 13 -18.24 -12.70 -17.41
N ASP A 14 -17.96 -13.89 -16.90
CA ASP A 14 -18.42 -15.15 -17.49
C ASP A 14 -18.88 -16.13 -16.40
N ALA A 15 -19.99 -16.81 -16.68
CA ALA A 15 -20.54 -17.88 -15.84
C ALA A 15 -21.62 -18.63 -16.64
N LYS A 16 -21.97 -19.85 -16.21
CA LYS A 16 -23.12 -20.57 -16.78
C LYS A 16 -24.44 -19.85 -16.48
N GLY A 17 -25.46 -20.13 -17.29
CA GLY A 17 -26.82 -19.59 -17.13
C GLY A 17 -27.03 -18.27 -17.89
N GLN A 18 -27.60 -17.26 -17.23
CA GLN A 18 -27.99 -15.99 -17.88
C GLN A 18 -26.82 -15.26 -18.57
N LEU A 19 -25.60 -15.34 -18.01
CA LEU A 19 -24.42 -14.72 -18.60
C LEU A 19 -24.00 -15.37 -19.93
N ALA A 20 -24.30 -16.66 -20.14
CA ALA A 20 -24.13 -17.32 -21.43
C ALA A 20 -25.04 -16.72 -22.53
N HIS A 21 -26.09 -16.00 -22.15
CA HIS A 21 -26.97 -15.23 -23.04
C HIS A 21 -26.71 -13.72 -22.98
N HIS A 22 -25.57 -13.29 -22.42
CA HIS A 22 -25.19 -11.88 -22.24
C HIS A 22 -26.15 -11.09 -21.35
N GLN A 23 -26.77 -11.77 -20.38
CA GLN A 23 -27.70 -11.15 -19.44
C GLN A 23 -27.08 -11.07 -18.06
N ILE A 24 -27.08 -9.86 -17.51
CA ILE A 24 -26.77 -9.54 -16.12
C ILE A 24 -27.83 -8.59 -15.58
N SER A 25 -28.08 -8.63 -14.28
CA SER A 25 -28.89 -7.62 -13.61
C SER A 25 -28.30 -6.22 -13.80
N ALA A 26 -29.13 -5.24 -14.17
CA ALA A 26 -28.69 -3.85 -14.30
C ALA A 26 -28.11 -3.31 -12.98
N LYS A 27 -28.64 -3.76 -11.84
CA LYS A 27 -28.14 -3.41 -10.51
C LYS A 27 -26.71 -3.94 -10.29
N ASP A 28 -26.46 -5.19 -10.65
CA ASP A 28 -25.17 -5.83 -10.43
C ASP A 28 -24.13 -5.22 -11.37
N LEU A 29 -24.49 -5.01 -12.64
CA LEU A 29 -23.67 -4.32 -13.62
C LEU A 29 -23.34 -2.88 -13.20
N GLY A 30 -24.34 -2.12 -12.79
CA GLY A 30 -24.16 -0.75 -12.30
C GLY A 30 -23.26 -0.70 -11.06
N SER A 31 -23.44 -1.64 -10.13
CA SER A 31 -22.59 -1.75 -8.94
C SER A 31 -21.13 -2.08 -9.30
N ALA A 32 -20.91 -2.92 -10.31
CA ALA A 32 -19.58 -3.26 -10.79
C ALA A 32 -18.87 -2.07 -11.44
N ILE A 33 -19.61 -1.30 -12.26
CA ILE A 33 -19.10 -0.09 -12.92
C ILE A 33 -18.73 0.96 -11.87
N LEU A 34 -19.61 1.23 -10.91
CA LEU A 34 -19.32 2.14 -9.79
C LEU A 34 -18.15 1.64 -8.94
N GLY A 35 -18.08 0.33 -8.68
CA GLY A 35 -16.95 -0.28 -7.98
C GLY A 35 -15.62 -0.07 -8.70
N MET A 36 -15.60 -0.17 -10.04
CA MET A 36 -14.39 0.05 -10.83
C MET A 36 -13.94 1.52 -10.80
N ASP A 37 -14.90 2.45 -10.91
CA ASP A 37 -14.61 3.88 -10.77
C ASP A 37 -14.00 4.20 -9.40
N GLU A 38 -14.63 3.73 -8.32
CA GLU A 38 -14.11 3.87 -6.96
C GLU A 38 -12.72 3.25 -6.82
N LEU A 39 -12.48 2.08 -7.41
CA LEU A 39 -11.20 1.38 -7.36
C LEU A 39 -10.10 2.20 -8.04
N ILE A 40 -10.32 2.67 -9.27
CA ILE A 40 -9.31 3.40 -10.05
C ILE A 40 -9.05 4.77 -9.44
N THR A 41 -10.10 5.54 -9.13
CA THR A 41 -9.97 6.91 -8.60
C THR A 41 -9.25 6.93 -7.25
N LYS A 42 -9.59 6.02 -6.32
CA LYS A 42 -8.94 5.91 -5.02
C LYS A 42 -7.52 5.36 -5.13
N SER A 43 -7.29 4.39 -6.00
CA SER A 43 -5.94 3.86 -6.23
C SER A 43 -5.01 4.91 -6.82
N ALA A 44 -5.49 5.75 -7.74
CA ALA A 44 -4.71 6.85 -8.31
C ALA A 44 -4.30 7.87 -7.24
N LYS A 45 -5.20 8.22 -6.31
CA LYS A 45 -4.87 9.08 -5.17
C LYS A 45 -3.80 8.46 -4.26
N ILE A 46 -3.90 7.17 -3.98
CA ILE A 46 -2.91 6.43 -3.18
C ILE A 46 -1.54 6.41 -3.86
N VAL A 47 -1.50 5.95 -5.12
CA VAL A 47 -0.26 5.76 -5.90
C VAL A 47 0.44 7.08 -6.18
N SER A 48 -0.31 8.16 -6.44
CA SER A 48 0.25 9.48 -6.70
C SER A 48 0.54 10.29 -5.42
N ASN A 49 0.27 9.75 -4.23
CA ASN A 49 0.25 10.52 -2.98
C ASN A 49 -0.63 11.79 -3.08
N GLY A 50 -1.72 11.71 -3.83
CA GLY A 50 -2.68 12.80 -4.06
C GLY A 50 -2.27 13.82 -5.12
N SER A 51 -1.11 13.67 -5.78
CA SER A 51 -0.66 14.64 -6.80
C SER A 51 -1.35 14.46 -8.16
N SER A 52 -2.05 13.35 -8.37
CA SER A 52 -2.73 13.04 -9.64
C SER A 52 -4.13 12.47 -9.36
N GLU A 53 -5.06 12.83 -10.24
CA GLU A 53 -6.41 12.29 -10.24
C GLU A 53 -6.66 11.52 -11.53
N ALA A 54 -7.29 10.35 -11.40
CA ALA A 54 -7.71 9.55 -12.53
C ALA A 54 -9.23 9.67 -12.71
N ASN A 55 -9.67 9.86 -13.95
CA ASN A 55 -11.08 9.74 -14.33
C ASN A 55 -11.28 8.47 -15.14
N LEU A 56 -12.37 7.75 -14.86
CA LEU A 56 -12.73 6.52 -15.57
C LEU A 56 -13.97 6.75 -16.43
N SER A 57 -13.88 6.39 -17.71
CA SER A 57 -15.04 6.38 -18.61
C SER A 57 -15.34 4.97 -19.08
N VAL A 58 -16.61 4.63 -19.22
CA VAL A 58 -17.06 3.42 -19.92
C VAL A 58 -17.14 3.72 -21.41
N VAL A 59 -16.52 2.87 -22.23
CA VAL A 59 -16.49 2.98 -23.69
C VAL A 59 -17.23 1.78 -24.31
N ALA A 60 -18.02 2.04 -25.35
CA ALA A 60 -18.69 1.02 -26.15
C ALA A 60 -17.75 0.53 -27.29
N PRO A 61 -17.76 -0.77 -27.69
CA PRO A 61 -18.95 -1.60 -27.84
C PRO A 61 -18.88 -3.00 -27.18
N ALA A 62 -20.04 -3.50 -26.75
CA ALA A 62 -20.20 -4.88 -26.30
C ALA A 62 -19.97 -5.85 -27.48
N LYS A 63 -19.08 -6.84 -27.30
CA LYS A 63 -18.83 -7.92 -28.28
C LYS A 63 -19.62 -9.18 -27.94
N LYS A 64 -19.95 -9.98 -28.95
CA LYS A 64 -20.73 -11.23 -28.81
C LYS A 64 -19.91 -12.29 -28.04
N GLY A 65 -20.49 -12.93 -27.03
CA GLY A 65 -19.86 -14.05 -26.29
C GLY A 65 -19.70 -13.85 -24.78
N SER A 66 -19.50 -12.62 -24.31
CA SER A 66 -19.40 -12.25 -22.88
C SER A 66 -19.78 -10.79 -22.66
N LEU A 67 -20.19 -10.40 -21.44
CA LEU A 67 -20.40 -8.99 -21.14
C LEU A 67 -19.04 -8.32 -20.91
N GLU A 68 -18.46 -7.78 -21.98
CA GLU A 68 -17.23 -6.99 -21.93
C GLU A 68 -17.58 -5.52 -21.68
N ILE A 69 -16.91 -4.91 -20.69
CA ILE A 69 -16.94 -3.46 -20.45
C ILE A 69 -15.55 -2.94 -20.73
N ILE A 70 -15.45 -2.02 -21.69
CA ILE A 70 -14.20 -1.33 -22.01
C ILE A 70 -14.18 -0.05 -21.17
N TYR A 71 -13.06 0.20 -20.52
CA TYR A 71 -12.82 1.39 -19.72
C TYR A 71 -11.65 2.18 -20.27
N SER A 72 -11.73 3.50 -20.19
CA SER A 72 -10.64 4.41 -20.48
C SER A 72 -10.28 5.22 -19.23
N ILE A 73 -9.00 5.17 -18.84
CA ILE A 73 -8.44 5.99 -17.75
C ILE A 73 -7.83 7.25 -18.36
N PHE A 74 -8.18 8.40 -17.80
CA PHE A 74 -7.58 9.70 -18.13
C PHE A 74 -6.72 10.18 -16.95
N ALA A 75 -5.42 9.93 -17.02
CA ALA A 75 -4.42 10.36 -16.03
C ALA A 75 -3.03 10.46 -16.69
N ASP A 76 -2.01 10.87 -15.93
CA ASP A 76 -0.63 10.82 -16.43
C ASP A 76 -0.16 9.36 -16.63
N PRO A 77 0.79 9.10 -17.56
CA PRO A 77 1.22 7.73 -17.90
C PRO A 77 1.83 6.94 -16.75
N LEU A 78 2.56 7.62 -15.84
CA LEU A 78 3.24 6.97 -14.72
C LEU A 78 2.23 6.51 -13.68
N THR A 79 1.29 7.37 -13.31
CA THR A 79 0.19 7.03 -12.40
C THR A 79 -0.66 5.91 -12.99
N THR A 80 -1.03 6.01 -14.26
CA THR A 80 -1.87 4.99 -14.92
C THR A 80 -1.23 3.60 -14.88
N ASN A 81 0.02 3.48 -15.31
CA ASN A 81 0.73 2.20 -15.29
C ASN A 81 0.93 1.68 -13.86
N THR A 82 1.22 2.56 -12.91
CA THR A 82 1.46 2.16 -11.51
C THR A 82 0.17 1.71 -10.84
N VAL A 83 -0.98 2.35 -11.11
CA VAL A 83 -2.31 1.93 -10.64
C VAL A 83 -2.66 0.56 -11.19
N LEU A 84 -2.59 0.36 -12.52
CA LEU A 84 -2.95 -0.91 -13.14
C LEU A 84 -2.06 -2.07 -12.64
N LYS A 85 -0.75 -1.84 -12.46
CA LYS A 85 0.19 -2.82 -11.90
C LYS A 85 -0.09 -3.12 -10.42
N SER A 86 -0.30 -2.07 -9.62
CA SER A 86 -0.48 -2.20 -8.17
C SER A 86 -1.80 -2.89 -7.84
N ILE A 87 -2.86 -2.66 -8.61
CA ILE A 87 -4.11 -3.42 -8.48
C ILE A 87 -3.90 -4.88 -8.91
N GLY A 88 -3.20 -5.11 -10.03
CA GLY A 88 -3.02 -6.44 -10.63
C GLY A 88 -3.80 -6.63 -11.94
N ILE A 89 -4.25 -5.54 -12.56
CA ILE A 89 -4.89 -5.54 -13.89
C ILE A 89 -3.85 -5.83 -14.98
N ILE A 90 -2.61 -5.37 -14.80
CA ILE A 90 -1.47 -5.68 -15.68
C ILE A 90 -0.32 -6.32 -14.91
N GLY A 91 0.31 -7.33 -15.51
CA GLY A 91 1.48 -8.03 -14.98
C GLY A 91 1.22 -9.49 -14.59
N GLY A 92 2.03 -10.40 -15.15
CA GLY A 92 2.23 -11.82 -14.76
C GLY A 92 1.00 -12.74 -14.75
N ALA A 93 1.00 -13.79 -15.57
CA ALA A 93 -0.14 -14.69 -15.81
C ALA A 93 -0.72 -15.45 -14.58
N ALA A 94 -0.05 -15.45 -13.42
CA ALA A 94 -0.50 -16.15 -12.22
C ALA A 94 -0.84 -15.16 -11.08
N VAL A 95 -2.13 -14.99 -10.80
CA VAL A 95 -2.67 -14.10 -9.76
C VAL A 95 -2.03 -14.37 -8.40
N ALA A 96 -2.00 -15.63 -7.97
CA ALA A 96 -1.46 -16.05 -6.68
C ALA A 96 0.05 -15.77 -6.53
N ALA A 97 0.81 -15.61 -7.62
CA ALA A 97 2.24 -15.27 -7.59
C ALA A 97 2.50 -13.76 -7.71
N SER A 98 1.49 -12.97 -8.08
CA SER A 98 1.66 -11.52 -8.25
C SER A 98 1.83 -10.79 -6.92
N ALA A 99 2.76 -9.83 -6.87
CA ALA A 99 2.94 -8.90 -5.76
C ALA A 99 1.93 -7.72 -5.83
N SER A 100 0.77 -7.94 -6.45
CA SER A 100 -0.29 -6.93 -6.63
C SER A 100 -1.33 -7.00 -5.51
N ALA A 101 -2.24 -6.03 -5.45
CA ALA A 101 -3.32 -6.03 -4.47
C ALA A 101 -4.23 -7.25 -4.63
N ILE A 102 -4.63 -7.60 -5.86
CA ILE A 102 -5.41 -8.80 -6.15
C ILE A 102 -4.65 -10.05 -5.68
N GLY A 103 -3.37 -10.19 -6.02
CA GLY A 103 -2.57 -11.37 -5.64
C GLY A 103 -2.37 -11.50 -4.13
N ILE A 104 -2.09 -10.40 -3.44
CA ILE A 104 -1.92 -10.42 -1.98
C ILE A 104 -3.26 -10.67 -1.28
N ILE A 105 -4.36 -10.06 -1.73
CA ILE A 105 -5.70 -10.31 -1.17
C ILE A 105 -6.09 -11.77 -1.34
N ASP A 106 -5.80 -12.38 -2.48
CA ASP A 106 -6.04 -13.81 -2.71
C ASP A 106 -5.25 -14.71 -1.74
N ARG A 107 -3.98 -14.37 -1.45
CA ARG A 107 -3.14 -15.10 -0.48
C ARG A 107 -3.64 -14.98 0.96
N ILE A 108 -4.01 -13.76 1.38
CA ILE A 108 -4.42 -13.50 2.77
C ILE A 108 -5.91 -13.75 3.00
N LYS A 109 -6.71 -13.82 1.93
CA LYS A 109 -8.15 -14.07 1.97
C LYS A 109 -8.88 -13.06 2.88
N ASP A 110 -9.71 -13.57 3.78
CA ASP A 110 -10.47 -12.80 4.76
C ASP A 110 -9.72 -12.55 6.08
N LYS A 111 -8.44 -12.91 6.16
CA LYS A 111 -7.64 -12.73 7.36
C LYS A 111 -7.43 -11.26 7.68
N LYS A 112 -7.45 -10.95 8.98
CA LYS A 112 -7.20 -9.60 9.50
C LYS A 112 -5.74 -9.23 9.27
N ILE A 113 -5.48 -8.03 8.77
CA ILE A 113 -4.13 -7.49 8.77
C ILE A 113 -3.79 -6.99 10.17
N GLU A 114 -2.76 -7.59 10.75
CA GLU A 114 -2.27 -7.24 12.07
C GLU A 114 -1.47 -5.94 11.99
N LYS A 115 -0.54 -5.87 11.04
CA LYS A 115 0.39 -4.75 10.94
C LYS A 115 0.78 -4.46 9.51
N VAL A 116 0.94 -3.18 9.18
CA VAL A 116 1.55 -2.73 7.93
C VAL A 116 2.67 -1.76 8.26
N VAL A 117 3.90 -2.11 7.88
CA VAL A 117 5.07 -1.23 8.01
C VAL A 117 5.43 -0.66 6.65
N ILE A 118 5.35 0.65 6.48
CA ILE A 118 5.63 1.35 5.22
C ILE A 118 6.94 2.13 5.37
N ASN A 119 7.89 1.87 4.47
CA ASN A 119 9.09 2.67 4.34
C ASN A 119 8.93 3.64 3.18
N ALA A 120 8.59 4.89 3.48
CA ALA A 120 8.30 5.91 2.46
C ALA A 120 9.52 6.17 1.55
N ARG A 121 10.73 6.21 2.11
CA ARG A 121 11.96 6.46 1.37
C ARG A 121 12.34 5.33 0.42
N LYS A 122 12.15 4.08 0.84
CA LYS A 122 12.47 2.89 0.02
C LYS A 122 11.33 2.46 -0.89
N LYS A 123 10.13 3.06 -0.79
CA LYS A 123 8.90 2.65 -1.50
C LYS A 123 8.56 1.17 -1.31
N THR A 124 8.89 0.63 -0.14
CA THR A 124 8.65 -0.78 0.23
C THR A 124 7.80 -0.83 1.49
N ALA A 125 7.10 -1.94 1.66
CA ALA A 125 6.28 -2.20 2.82
C ALA A 125 6.26 -3.69 3.18
N VAL A 126 5.97 -3.96 4.44
CA VAL A 126 5.79 -5.31 4.98
C VAL A 126 4.40 -5.40 5.59
N ILE A 127 3.64 -6.40 5.18
CA ILE A 127 2.31 -6.71 5.71
C ILE A 127 2.44 -7.95 6.60
N THR A 128 1.97 -7.86 7.84
CA THR A 128 1.93 -8.99 8.79
C THR A 128 0.50 -9.52 8.91
N VAL A 129 0.34 -10.82 8.64
CA VAL A 129 -0.94 -11.56 8.74
C VAL A 129 -0.67 -12.92 9.35
N ASP A 130 -1.36 -13.25 10.45
CA ASP A 130 -1.15 -14.49 11.22
C ASP A 130 0.33 -14.73 11.56
N GLY A 131 1.04 -13.67 11.97
CA GLY A 131 2.48 -13.73 12.25
C GLY A 131 3.41 -13.98 11.04
N LYS A 132 2.88 -14.06 9.81
CA LYS A 132 3.68 -14.16 8.58
C LYS A 132 3.87 -12.79 7.94
N GLU A 133 5.08 -12.53 7.47
CA GLU A 133 5.44 -11.30 6.78
C GLU A 133 5.36 -11.45 5.26
N ILE A 134 4.77 -10.47 4.59
CA ILE A 134 4.68 -10.37 3.14
C ILE A 134 5.30 -9.04 2.72
N GLU A 135 6.43 -9.10 2.02
CA GLU A 135 7.08 -7.92 1.44
C GLU A 135 6.40 -7.49 0.14
N THR A 136 6.20 -6.19 -0.03
CA THR A 136 5.62 -5.59 -1.25
C THR A 136 6.00 -4.10 -1.38
N SER A 137 5.48 -3.42 -2.40
CA SER A 137 5.63 -1.96 -2.53
C SER A 137 4.75 -1.21 -1.52
N SER A 138 5.12 0.03 -1.21
CA SER A 138 4.30 0.92 -0.37
C SER A 138 2.88 1.05 -0.90
N ASP A 139 2.74 1.18 -2.22
CA ASP A 139 1.47 1.45 -2.88
C ASP A 139 0.54 0.25 -2.75
N VAL A 140 1.05 -0.95 -3.04
CA VAL A 140 0.29 -2.20 -2.90
C VAL A 140 -0.12 -2.43 -1.45
N ALA A 141 0.78 -2.23 -0.48
CA ALA A 141 0.42 -2.38 0.93
C ALA A 141 -0.69 -1.41 1.36
N GLN A 142 -0.65 -0.17 0.88
CA GLN A 142 -1.71 0.80 1.13
C GLN A 142 -3.05 0.36 0.51
N LEU A 143 -3.04 -0.10 -0.75
CA LEU A 143 -4.23 -0.65 -1.42
C LEU A 143 -4.84 -1.83 -0.65
N VAL A 144 -4.00 -2.81 -0.27
CA VAL A 144 -4.43 -4.02 0.45
C VAL A 144 -4.96 -3.72 1.85
N SER A 145 -4.46 -2.65 2.48
CA SER A 145 -4.90 -2.22 3.81
C SER A 145 -6.15 -1.34 3.81
N SER A 146 -6.53 -0.74 2.68
CA SER A 146 -7.70 0.14 2.59
C SER A 146 -8.99 -0.67 2.52
N LYS A 147 -9.90 -0.38 3.45
CA LYS A 147 -11.25 -0.94 3.47
C LYS A 147 -12.04 -0.57 2.23
N GLU A 148 -11.92 0.67 1.79
CA GLU A 148 -12.60 1.21 0.62
C GLU A 148 -12.14 0.50 -0.65
N ILE A 149 -10.83 0.27 -0.79
CA ILE A 149 -10.27 -0.47 -1.94
C ILE A 149 -10.75 -1.92 -1.93
N ARG A 150 -10.76 -2.59 -0.77
CA ARG A 150 -11.28 -3.97 -0.67
C ARG A 150 -12.77 -4.06 -0.97
N GLN A 151 -13.57 -3.08 -0.53
CA GLN A 151 -14.98 -2.99 -0.86
C GLN A 151 -15.19 -2.75 -2.37
N ALA A 152 -14.38 -1.88 -2.99
CA ALA A 152 -14.42 -1.65 -4.42
C ALA A 152 -14.06 -2.92 -5.21
N LEU A 153 -12.99 -3.63 -4.81
CA LEU A 153 -12.62 -4.92 -5.39
C LEU A 153 -13.72 -5.97 -5.22
N HIS A 154 -14.40 -6.01 -4.08
CA HIS A 154 -15.56 -6.89 -3.90
C HIS A 154 -16.68 -6.59 -4.91
N LYS A 155 -17.05 -5.30 -5.06
CA LYS A 155 -18.09 -4.86 -6.02
C LYS A 155 -17.72 -5.19 -7.46
N VAL A 156 -16.43 -5.17 -7.81
CA VAL A 156 -15.93 -5.46 -9.16
C VAL A 156 -15.82 -6.97 -9.40
N ILE A 157 -15.25 -7.73 -8.48
CA ILE A 157 -14.85 -9.13 -8.71
C ILE A 157 -15.96 -10.09 -8.32
N GLN A 158 -16.42 -10.02 -7.07
CA GLN A 158 -17.31 -11.02 -6.50
C GLN A 158 -18.79 -10.67 -6.67
N GLY A 159 -19.15 -9.39 -6.50
CA GLY A 159 -20.53 -8.92 -6.56
C GLY A 159 -21.31 -9.38 -7.81
N PRO A 160 -20.78 -9.20 -9.04
CA PRO A 160 -21.46 -9.57 -10.28
C PRO A 160 -21.62 -11.08 -10.49
N LEU A 161 -20.82 -11.87 -9.77
CA LEU A 161 -20.68 -13.31 -9.94
C LEU A 161 -21.22 -14.11 -8.74
N GLN A 162 -21.75 -13.43 -7.73
CA GLN A 162 -22.23 -14.07 -6.51
C GLN A 162 -23.41 -15.01 -6.81
N GLY A 163 -23.29 -16.26 -6.36
CA GLY A 163 -24.32 -17.29 -6.56
C GLY A 163 -24.44 -17.80 -8.01
N LYS A 164 -23.47 -17.49 -8.88
CA LYS A 164 -23.39 -18.05 -10.24
C LYS A 164 -22.58 -19.35 -10.24
N ASP A 165 -22.90 -20.27 -11.15
CA ASP A 165 -22.18 -21.53 -11.32
C ASP A 165 -20.94 -21.34 -12.20
N SER A 166 -19.80 -21.84 -11.73
CA SER A 166 -18.50 -21.80 -12.41
C SER A 166 -18.06 -20.37 -12.81
N PRO A 167 -18.07 -19.38 -11.88
CA PRO A 167 -17.81 -17.99 -12.20
C PRO A 167 -16.35 -17.73 -12.58
N LYS A 168 -16.17 -16.81 -13.53
CA LYS A 168 -14.86 -16.31 -13.98
C LYS A 168 -14.93 -14.80 -14.23
N VAL A 169 -13.88 -14.09 -13.81
CA VAL A 169 -13.66 -12.69 -14.21
C VAL A 169 -12.29 -12.56 -14.84
N SER A 170 -12.20 -11.76 -15.91
CA SER A 170 -10.95 -11.53 -16.63
C SER A 170 -10.71 -10.04 -16.86
N PHE A 171 -9.52 -9.58 -16.51
CA PHE A 171 -9.02 -8.25 -16.81
C PHE A 171 -8.06 -8.34 -17.99
N ARG A 172 -8.23 -7.47 -18.99
CA ARG A 172 -7.36 -7.41 -20.18
C ARG A 172 -6.87 -5.99 -20.39
N ALA A 173 -5.56 -5.78 -20.37
CA ALA A 173 -4.97 -4.50 -20.76
C ALA A 173 -3.54 -4.72 -21.27
N GLN A 174 -3.11 -3.90 -22.24
CA GLN A 174 -1.73 -3.90 -22.77
C GLN A 174 -1.20 -5.30 -23.13
N GLY A 175 -2.03 -6.16 -23.73
CA GLY A 175 -1.66 -7.54 -24.09
C GLY A 175 -1.56 -8.54 -22.92
N SER A 176 -1.76 -8.10 -21.68
CA SER A 176 -1.86 -8.95 -20.50
C SER A 176 -3.31 -9.37 -20.24
N ILE A 177 -3.50 -10.59 -19.74
CA ILE A 177 -4.79 -11.09 -19.27
C ILE A 177 -4.60 -11.64 -17.85
N THR A 178 -5.33 -11.07 -16.89
CA THR A 178 -5.43 -11.58 -15.52
C THR A 178 -6.80 -12.24 -15.36
N THR A 179 -6.84 -13.54 -15.09
CA THR A 179 -8.09 -14.29 -14.90
C THR A 179 -8.20 -14.78 -13.46
N LEU A 180 -9.37 -14.59 -12.85
CA LEU A 180 -9.75 -15.19 -11.57
C LEU A 180 -10.83 -16.25 -11.84
N GLN A 181 -10.62 -17.44 -11.27
CA GLN A 181 -11.60 -18.52 -11.24
C GLN A 181 -12.38 -18.46 -9.93
N GLU A 182 -13.36 -19.35 -9.79
CA GLU A 182 -14.22 -19.44 -8.62
C GLU A 182 -13.45 -19.49 -7.29
N ALA A 183 -12.35 -20.25 -7.24
CA ALA A 183 -11.53 -20.42 -6.03
C ALA A 183 -10.84 -19.12 -5.58
N GLU A 184 -10.48 -18.22 -6.50
CA GLU A 184 -9.95 -16.90 -6.15
C GLU A 184 -11.07 -15.90 -5.88
N ILE A 185 -12.16 -15.92 -6.66
CA ILE A 185 -13.27 -14.96 -6.56
C ILE A 185 -13.88 -14.97 -5.15
N VAL A 186 -14.00 -16.15 -4.52
CA VAL A 186 -14.55 -16.27 -3.16
C VAL A 186 -13.74 -15.54 -2.09
N ASN A 187 -12.47 -15.21 -2.35
CA ASN A 187 -11.57 -14.53 -1.42
C ASN A 187 -11.79 -13.01 -1.37
N PHE A 188 -12.50 -12.42 -2.33
CA PHE A 188 -12.76 -10.99 -2.43
C PHE A 188 -14.03 -10.55 -1.67
N LYS A 189 -14.22 -11.07 -0.45
CA LYS A 189 -15.30 -10.64 0.44
C LYS A 189 -14.95 -9.31 1.12
N PRO A 190 -15.94 -8.46 1.46
CA PRO A 190 -15.67 -7.27 2.26
C PRO A 190 -15.06 -7.65 3.60
N ILE A 191 -14.01 -6.95 4.01
CA ILE A 191 -13.42 -7.15 5.34
C ILE A 191 -14.33 -6.57 6.42
N LYS A 192 -14.49 -7.32 7.51
CA LYS A 192 -15.28 -6.90 8.68
C LYS A 192 -14.47 -6.04 9.65
N ALA A 193 -13.15 -6.23 9.69
CA ALA A 193 -12.26 -5.60 10.65
C ALA A 193 -11.21 -4.76 9.93
N ASP A 194 -10.93 -3.58 10.49
CA ASP A 194 -9.94 -2.66 9.98
C ASP A 194 -8.51 -3.09 10.37
N LEU A 195 -7.52 -2.49 9.72
CA LEU A 195 -6.10 -2.67 10.05
C LEU A 195 -5.85 -2.37 11.54
N THR A 196 -5.13 -3.26 12.23
CA THR A 196 -4.86 -3.08 13.67
C THR A 196 -3.79 -2.04 13.92
N GLU A 197 -2.68 -2.08 13.18
CA GLU A 197 -1.56 -1.16 13.32
C GLU A 197 -0.98 -0.77 11.95
N LYS A 198 -0.78 0.54 11.72
CA LYS A 198 -0.01 1.08 10.60
C LYS A 198 1.23 1.77 11.12
N VAL A 199 2.40 1.45 10.58
CA VAL A 199 3.68 2.04 10.97
C VAL A 199 4.31 2.68 9.75
N ASN A 200 4.39 4.01 9.74
CA ASN A 200 5.16 4.74 8.74
C ASN A 200 6.58 4.96 9.26
N VAL A 201 7.57 4.57 8.46
CA VAL A 201 8.99 4.71 8.76
C VAL A 201 9.61 5.69 7.77
N ASP A 202 10.24 6.72 8.31
CA ASP A 202 11.08 7.65 7.56
C ASP A 202 12.45 7.80 8.24
N SER A 203 13.44 8.24 7.47
CA SER A 203 14.76 8.55 8.02
C SER A 203 15.37 9.79 7.38
N PHE A 204 15.98 10.60 8.24
CA PHE A 204 16.65 11.84 7.87
C PHE A 204 17.96 12.00 8.64
N ARG A 205 18.87 12.81 8.10
CA ARG A 205 20.09 13.19 8.80
C ARG A 205 19.88 14.54 9.49
N LYS A 206 20.46 14.71 10.67
CA LYS A 206 20.35 15.96 11.42
C LYS A 206 21.57 16.19 12.30
N ASN A 207 21.97 17.45 12.42
CA ASN A 207 22.91 17.91 13.44
C ASN A 207 22.16 18.13 14.74
N ILE A 208 22.56 17.41 15.79
CA ILE A 208 21.88 17.41 17.08
C ILE A 208 22.89 17.60 18.20
N GLN A 209 22.41 18.05 19.35
CA GLN A 209 23.10 18.08 20.62
C GLN A 209 22.33 17.18 21.58
N PHE A 210 23.02 16.40 22.40
CA PHE A 210 22.38 15.60 23.43
C PHE A 210 22.05 16.45 24.66
N THR A 211 20.76 16.67 24.92
CA THR A 211 20.29 17.44 26.10
C THR A 211 20.15 16.57 27.34
N LYS A 212 19.94 15.26 27.16
CA LYS A 212 19.93 14.26 28.23
C LYS A 212 20.68 13.01 27.78
N LEU A 213 21.62 12.56 28.61
CA LEU A 213 22.47 11.40 28.39
C LEU A 213 21.98 10.22 29.23
N ASN A 214 22.06 9.00 28.70
CA ASN A 214 21.84 7.77 29.48
C ASN A 214 22.83 6.68 29.09
N PHE A 215 24.01 6.72 29.69
CA PHE A 215 25.11 5.79 29.39
C PHE A 215 24.77 4.32 29.69
N LYS A 216 23.84 4.06 30.61
CA LYS A 216 23.49 2.71 31.07
C LYS A 216 22.50 1.98 30.16
N GLY A 217 21.99 2.62 29.11
CA GLY A 217 21.04 1.95 28.23
C GLY A 217 20.68 2.69 26.96
N LYS A 218 20.05 1.97 26.03
CA LYS A 218 19.68 2.50 24.70
C LYS A 218 18.56 3.56 24.75
N ARG A 219 17.77 3.65 25.83
CA ARG A 219 16.59 4.54 25.96
C ARG A 219 16.84 5.70 26.92
N GLY A 220 15.99 6.73 26.89
CA GLY A 220 16.04 7.84 27.85
C GLY A 220 17.02 8.96 27.47
N TRP A 221 17.51 8.94 26.24
CA TRP A 221 18.30 9.99 25.64
C TRP A 221 17.39 11.08 25.10
N SER A 222 17.78 12.34 25.23
CA SER A 222 17.07 13.47 24.65
C SER A 222 18.02 14.28 23.79
N ILE A 223 17.52 14.77 22.67
CA ILE A 223 18.27 15.56 21.70
C ILE A 223 17.56 16.87 21.43
N ALA A 224 18.34 17.89 21.08
CA ALA A 224 17.88 19.15 20.53
C ALA A 224 18.72 19.53 19.31
N SER A 225 18.20 20.36 18.42
CA SER A 225 18.96 20.92 17.30
C SER A 225 18.75 22.43 17.21
N LYS A 226 19.66 23.13 16.51
CA LYS A 226 19.66 24.60 16.40
C LYS A 226 18.39 25.17 15.77
N ASP A 227 17.70 24.39 14.93
CA ASP A 227 16.43 24.75 14.28
C ASP A 227 15.20 24.47 15.17
N GLY A 228 15.38 24.18 16.46
CA GLY A 228 14.29 24.05 17.44
C GLY A 228 13.62 22.68 17.50
N PHE A 229 14.17 21.66 16.84
CA PHE A 229 13.66 20.29 16.97
C PHE A 229 14.20 19.62 18.22
N GLU A 230 13.29 19.13 19.05
CA GLU A 230 13.59 18.38 20.27
C GLU A 230 12.88 17.03 20.27
N ALA A 231 13.56 15.98 20.74
CA ALA A 231 12.97 14.65 20.81
C ALA A 231 13.63 13.79 21.89
N THR A 232 12.83 12.90 22.49
CA THR A 232 13.37 11.74 23.21
C THR A 232 13.63 10.62 22.22
N VAL A 233 14.82 10.04 22.28
CA VAL A 233 15.31 9.05 21.31
C VAL A 233 15.76 7.76 21.98
N THR A 234 15.74 6.70 21.19
CA THR A 234 16.47 5.45 21.50
C THR A 234 17.71 5.37 20.61
N ILE A 235 18.87 5.01 21.16
CA ILE A 235 20.09 4.80 20.39
C ILE A 235 20.16 3.34 19.96
N GLN A 236 20.18 3.10 18.66
CA GLN A 236 20.30 1.77 18.05
C GLN A 236 21.69 1.53 17.46
N ASP A 237 22.54 2.55 17.36
CA ASP A 237 23.93 2.42 16.90
C ASP A 237 24.80 1.77 17.98
N GLU A 238 25.06 0.47 17.83
CA GLU A 238 25.79 -0.32 18.82
C GLU A 238 27.26 0.09 18.94
N GLU A 239 27.91 0.42 17.81
CA GLU A 239 29.29 0.91 17.81
C GLU A 239 29.42 2.21 18.61
N PHE A 240 28.44 3.10 18.47
CA PHE A 240 28.40 4.34 19.24
C PHE A 240 28.19 4.06 20.73
N MET A 241 27.25 3.17 21.08
CA MET A 241 27.02 2.79 22.48
C MET A 241 28.26 2.17 23.14
N LEU A 242 29.05 1.39 22.40
CA LEU A 242 30.32 0.84 22.89
C LEU A 242 31.34 1.95 23.18
N LYS A 243 31.54 2.88 22.22
CA LYS A 243 32.45 4.03 22.41
C LYS A 243 32.07 4.92 23.58
N VAL A 244 30.78 5.10 23.78
CA VAL A 244 30.23 5.90 24.88
C VAL A 244 30.46 5.20 26.23
N ALA A 245 30.30 3.88 26.31
CA ALA A 245 30.59 3.12 27.51
C ALA A 245 32.09 3.09 27.86
N ASP A 246 32.95 3.01 26.85
CA ASP A 246 34.41 3.01 27.02
C ASP A 246 34.98 4.39 27.39
N ASN A 247 34.24 5.47 27.13
CA ASN A 247 34.77 6.84 27.22
C ASN A 247 33.73 7.84 27.75
N GLU A 248 33.05 7.49 28.86
CA GLU A 248 31.99 8.29 29.48
C GLU A 248 32.43 9.73 29.80
N GLU A 249 33.71 9.93 30.16
CA GLU A 249 34.27 11.24 30.55
C GLU A 249 34.51 12.20 29.37
N ALA A 250 34.62 11.69 28.13
CA ALA A 250 34.88 12.50 26.93
C ALA A 250 33.59 12.99 26.24
N PHE A 251 32.42 12.47 26.64
CA PHE A 251 31.15 12.77 25.98
C PHE A 251 30.56 14.10 26.50
N LEU A 252 30.91 15.19 25.84
CA LEU A 252 30.46 16.53 26.23
C LEU A 252 29.04 16.81 25.74
N LYS A 253 28.18 17.22 26.69
CA LYS A 253 26.79 17.64 26.45
C LYS A 253 26.66 18.78 25.42
N ASP A 254 27.72 19.57 25.24
CA ASP A 254 27.70 20.81 24.43
C ASP A 254 28.20 20.65 23.00
N LYS A 255 28.51 19.41 22.58
CA LYS A 255 28.97 19.11 21.23
C LYS A 255 27.81 18.76 20.31
N PHE A 256 27.96 19.15 19.03
CA PHE A 256 27.03 18.76 17.98
C PHE A 256 27.49 17.47 17.30
N TYR A 257 26.54 16.60 17.01
CA TYR A 257 26.77 15.33 16.32
C TYR A 257 25.88 15.26 15.08
N MET A 258 26.45 14.82 13.96
CA MET A 258 25.67 14.45 12.78
C MET A 258 25.16 13.03 12.98
N VAL A 259 23.84 12.86 12.97
CA VAL A 259 23.19 11.58 13.18
C VAL A 259 22.21 11.25 12.08
N LYS A 260 21.96 9.96 11.85
CA LYS A 260 20.80 9.49 11.11
C LYS A 260 19.71 9.11 12.11
N ILE A 261 18.57 9.77 12.02
CA ILE A 261 17.39 9.53 12.84
C ILE A 261 16.37 8.78 12.00
N GLU A 262 15.84 7.69 12.55
CA GLU A 262 14.64 7.01 12.07
C GLU A 262 13.44 7.51 12.88
N LYS A 263 12.41 7.99 12.18
CA LYS A 263 11.12 8.38 12.74
C LYS A 263 10.12 7.29 12.42
N LYS A 264 9.43 6.79 13.44
CA LYS A 264 8.28 5.89 13.27
C LYS A 264 7.02 6.57 13.76
N GLU A 265 6.04 6.71 12.88
CA GLU A 265 4.67 7.09 13.23
C GLU A 265 3.84 5.82 13.24
N ILE A 266 3.33 5.47 14.42
CA ILE A 266 2.53 4.27 14.64
C ILE A 266 1.11 4.76 14.87
N VAL A 267 0.20 4.34 14.00
CA VAL A 267 -1.23 4.62 14.04
C VAL A 267 -1.94 3.32 14.36
N ASP A 268 -2.66 3.31 15.47
CA ASP A 268 -3.51 2.19 15.88
C ASP A 268 -4.83 2.74 16.45
N LEU A 269 -5.65 1.86 17.04
CA LEU A 269 -6.95 2.24 17.63
C LEU A 269 -6.83 3.23 18.81
N SER A 270 -5.67 3.33 19.46
CA SER A 270 -5.41 4.26 20.56
C SER A 270 -4.98 5.65 20.11
N GLY A 271 -4.70 5.81 18.82
CA GLY A 271 -4.30 7.07 18.20
C GLY A 271 -2.93 6.98 17.53
N THR A 272 -2.29 8.15 17.35
CA THR A 272 -0.99 8.25 16.71
C THR A 272 0.10 8.45 17.74
N ARG A 273 1.10 7.56 17.77
CA ARG A 273 2.33 7.74 18.53
C ARG A 273 3.53 7.91 17.60
N THR A 274 4.39 8.86 17.90
CA THR A 274 5.64 9.08 17.17
C THR A 274 6.82 8.67 18.04
N THR A 275 7.74 7.89 17.48
CA THR A 275 8.98 7.50 18.15
C THR A 275 10.18 7.83 17.26
N TYR A 276 11.30 8.12 17.91
CA TYR A 276 12.54 8.48 17.24
C TYR A 276 13.67 7.56 17.71
N ALA A 277 14.48 7.10 16.76
CA ALA A 277 15.66 6.30 17.05
C ALA A 277 16.88 6.84 16.29
N ILE A 278 18.01 6.99 16.97
CA ILE A 278 19.29 7.25 16.32
C ILE A 278 19.84 5.91 15.84
N VAL A 279 19.83 5.72 14.52
CA VAL A 279 20.28 4.46 13.89
C VAL A 279 21.73 4.50 13.46
N LYS A 280 22.32 5.70 13.34
CA LYS A 280 23.76 5.88 13.13
C LYS A 280 24.22 7.24 13.64
N VAL A 281 25.37 7.27 14.30
CA VAL A 281 26.11 8.49 14.64
C VAL A 281 27.33 8.57 13.72
N TYR A 282 27.45 9.64 12.95
CA TYR A 282 28.55 9.80 11.99
C TYR A 282 29.79 10.45 12.60
N GLY A 283 29.61 11.27 13.64
CA GLY A 283 30.70 11.95 14.33
C GLY A 283 30.29 13.32 14.86
N GLU A 284 31.22 13.94 15.58
CA GLU A 284 31.13 15.32 16.02
C GLU A 284 31.22 16.28 14.82
N VAL A 285 30.51 17.40 14.90
CA VAL A 285 30.55 18.48 13.91
C VAL A 285 30.86 19.77 14.66
N ASN A 286 31.87 20.51 14.19
CA ASN A 286 32.23 21.83 14.71
C ASN A 286 31.19 22.89 14.32
#